data_AF-A0A0G1JQ74-F1
#
_entry.id   AF-A0A0G1JQ74-F1
#
_cell.length_a   1.000
_cell.length_b   1.000
_cell.length_c   1.000
_cell.angle_alpha   90.00
_cell.angle_beta   90.00
_cell.angle_gamma   90.00
#
_symmetry.space_group_name_H-M   'P 1'
#
loop_
_entity.id
_entity.type
_entity.pdbx_description
1 polymer ?
#
loop_
_entity_poly.entity_id
_entity_poly.type
_entity_poly.pdbx_seq_one_letter_code
_entity_poly.pdbx_strand_id
1 'polypeptide(L)' 'MSVQKILKVGNSLGVTLPSTFVKNLSLKPGDSVEVTQDAGDSLTLIFIDSHQLSLGLNQSKKVSKKQI' A
#
# COMPACT_ATOMS: atom_id res chain seq x y z
N MET A 1 8.48 18.37 1.91
CA MET A 1 8.91 17.17 1.17
C MET A 1 10.21 16.69 1.80
N SER A 2 10.29 15.41 2.19
CA SER A 2 11.53 14.85 2.74
C SER A 2 12.25 14.11 1.62
N VAL A 3 13.46 14.56 1.28
CA VAL A 3 14.32 13.86 0.32
C VAL A 3 15.04 12.74 1.06
N GLN A 4 14.86 11.50 0.62
CA GLN A 4 15.55 10.34 1.17
C GLN A 4 16.73 9.97 0.28
N LYS A 5 17.84 9.56 0.91
CA LYS A 5 19.00 9.04 0.18
C LYS A 5 18.77 7.58 -0.23
N ILE A 6 19.31 7.21 -1.38
CA ILE A 6 19.41 5.81 -1.80
C ILE A 6 20.59 5.17 -1.06
N LEU A 7 20.40 3.96 -0.55
CA LEU A 7 21.42 3.19 0.17
C LEU A 7 21.68 1.84 -0.49
N LYS A 8 22.87 1.28 -0.29
CA LYS A 8 23.23 -0.07 -0.73
C LYS A 8 22.61 -1.11 0.23
N VAL A 9 21.93 -2.10 -0.32
CA VAL A 9 21.34 -3.22 0.44
C VAL A 9 21.77 -4.53 -0.22
N GLY A 10 22.82 -5.18 0.30
CA GLY A 10 23.37 -6.39 -0.31
C GLY A 10 23.82 -6.13 -1.75
N ASN A 11 23.29 -6.89 -2.72
CA ASN A 11 23.55 -6.65 -4.15
C ASN A 11 22.58 -5.63 -4.80
N SER A 12 21.69 -5.01 -4.04
CA SER A 12 20.65 -4.10 -4.54
C SER A 12 20.78 -2.68 -3.98
N LEU A 13 19.87 -1.80 -4.38
CA LEU A 13 19.66 -0.47 -3.83
C LEU A 13 18.32 -0.42 -3.09
N GLY A 14 18.23 0.43 -2.09
CA GLY A 14 17.01 0.65 -1.32
C GLY A 14 16.82 2.10 -0.92
N VAL A 15 15.59 2.44 -0.54
CA VAL A 15 15.23 3.74 0.04
C VAL A 15 14.55 3.52 1.39
N THR A 16 14.83 4.39 2.35
CA THR A 16 14.21 4.29 3.67
C THR A 16 12.79 4.86 3.63
N LEU A 17 11.80 4.05 3.98
CA LEU A 17 10.44 4.52 4.18
C LEU A 17 10.31 5.20 5.56
N PRO A 18 9.68 6.38 5.66
CA PRO A 18 9.41 7.02 6.94
C PRO A 18 8.60 6.13 7.88
N SER A 19 8.94 6.14 9.17
CA SER A 19 8.26 5.30 10.18
C SER A 19 6.76 5.62 10.32
N THR A 20 6.38 6.87 10.09
CA THR A 20 4.97 7.30 10.06
C THR A 20 4.21 6.64 8.92
N PHE A 21 4.80 6.56 7.73
CA PHE A 21 4.22 5.91 6.56
C PHE A 21 4.04 4.41 6.80
N VAL A 22 5.08 3.73 7.29
CA VAL A 22 5.05 2.30 7.63
C VAL A 22 3.93 1.99 8.63
N LYS A 23 3.80 2.80 9.69
CA LYS A 23 2.75 2.62 10.70
C LYS A 23 1.35 2.87 10.14
N ASN A 24 1.16 3.92 9.35
CA ASN A 24 -0.16 4.29 8.81
C ASN A 24 -0.71 3.20 7.88
N LEU A 25 0.16 2.55 7.10
CA LEU A 25 -0.23 1.48 6.18
C LEU A 25 -0.06 0.07 6.78
N SER A 26 0.35 -0.02 8.06
CA SER A 26 0.60 -1.28 8.77
C SER A 26 1.57 -2.23 8.05
N LEU A 27 2.57 -1.66 7.36
CA LEU A 27 3.56 -2.42 6.60
C LEU A 27 4.51 -3.15 7.54
N LYS A 28 4.89 -4.37 7.18
CA LYS A 28 5.82 -5.23 7.90
C LYS A 28 6.99 -5.65 7.01
N PRO A 29 8.16 -5.94 7.61
CA PRO A 29 9.25 -6.57 6.88
C PRO A 29 8.79 -7.91 6.31
N GLY A 30 9.00 -8.10 5.00
CA GLY A 30 8.58 -9.31 4.27
C GLY A 30 7.31 -9.14 3.44
N ASP A 31 6.58 -8.02 3.58
CA ASP A 31 5.42 -7.73 2.76
C ASP A 31 5.80 -7.59 1.27
N SER A 32 4.92 -8.09 0.40
CA SER A 32 5.11 -7.99 -1.04
C SER A 32 4.69 -6.61 -1.55
N VAL A 33 5.50 -6.04 -2.44
CA VAL A 33 5.27 -4.72 -3.04
C VAL A 33 5.48 -4.83 -4.54
N GLU A 34 4.52 -4.33 -5.30
CA GLU A 34 4.67 -4.19 -6.74
C GLU A 34 5.36 -2.86 -7.05
N VAL A 35 6.33 -2.92 -7.97
CA VAL A 35 7.18 -1.78 -8.33
C VAL A 35 6.99 -1.51 -9.81
N THR A 36 6.41 -0.35 -10.14
CA THR A 36 6.23 0.08 -11.53
C THR A 36 7.05 1.34 -11.79
N GLN A 37 7.77 1.35 -12.91
CA GLN A 37 8.44 2.55 -13.40
C GLN A 37 7.48 3.26 -14.36
N ASP A 38 7.10 4.49 -14.03
CA ASP A 38 6.30 5.32 -14.93
C ASP A 38 7.22 5.99 -15.96
N ALA A 39 6.65 6.56 -17.03
CA ALA A 39 7.42 7.23 -18.07
C ALA A 39 8.23 8.42 -17.48
N GLY A 40 9.54 8.23 -17.30
CA GLY A 40 10.47 9.22 -16.74
C GLY A 40 11.25 8.68 -15.53
N ASP A 41 11.48 9.57 -14.56
CA ASP A 41 12.30 9.31 -13.36
C ASP A 41 11.46 8.96 -12.11
N SER A 42 10.20 8.56 -12.33
CA SER A 42 9.25 8.27 -11.26
C SER A 42 9.09 6.77 -11.05
N LEU A 43 9.06 6.37 -9.77
CA LEU A 43 8.80 5.00 -9.34
C LEU A 43 7.52 4.99 -8.49
N THR A 44 6.58 4.14 -8.87
CA THR A 44 5.34 3.92 -8.13
C THR A 44 5.45 2.58 -7.38
N LEU A 45 5.18 2.61 -6.07
CA LEU A 45 5.17 1.45 -5.19
C LEU A 45 3.73 1.14 -4.80
N ILE A 46 3.24 -0.04 -5.15
CA ILE A 46 1.89 -0.50 -4.84
C ILE A 46 1.99 -1.58 -3.77
N PHE A 47 1.50 -1.27 -2.58
CA PHE A 47 1.48 -2.19 -1.44
C PHE A 47 0.18 -3.02 -1.47
N ILE A 48 0.30 -4.32 -1.76
CA ILE A 48 -0.84 -5.21 -2.03
C ILE A 48 -1.60 -5.56 -0.73
N ASP A 49 -0.85 -5.78 0.36
CA ASP A 49 -1.38 -6.15 1.67
C ASP A 49 -1.33 -4.95 2.64
N SER A 50 -1.86 -3.80 2.23
CA SER A 50 -2.21 -2.80 3.25
C SER A 50 -3.32 -3.43 4.10
N HIS A 51 -2.96 -3.96 5.28
CA HIS A 51 -3.86 -4.54 6.28
C HIS A 51 -4.87 -3.54 6.87
N GLN A 52 -5.20 -2.49 6.11
CA GLN A 52 -6.30 -1.60 6.39
C GLN A 52 -7.59 -2.43 6.28
N LEU A 53 -8.19 -2.71 7.44
CA LEU A 53 -9.56 -3.20 7.51
C LEU A 53 -10.43 -2.26 6.68
N SER A 54 -10.96 -2.75 5.56
CA SER A 54 -12.06 -2.11 4.86
C SER A 54 -13.18 -1.95 5.89
N LEU A 55 -13.39 -0.74 6.41
CA LEU A 55 -14.57 -0.44 7.21
C LEU A 55 -15.75 -0.68 6.27
N GLY A 56 -16.35 -1.87 6.37
CA GLY A 56 -17.52 -2.24 5.60
C GLY A 56 -18.60 -1.23 5.89
N LEU A 57 -18.74 -0.24 5.00
CA LEU A 57 -19.87 0.66 4.97
C LEU A 57 -21.11 -0.23 4.83
N ASN A 58 -21.91 -0.24 5.89
CA ASN A 58 -23.15 -0.99 6.04
C ASN A 58 -23.93 -1.05 4.71
N GLN A 59 -23.86 -2.19 4.03
CA GLN A 59 -24.76 -2.45 2.91
C GLN A 59 -26.14 -2.70 3.51
N SER A 60 -26.94 -1.63 3.56
CA SER A 60 -28.36 -1.65 3.90
C SER A 60 -29.03 -2.82 3.18
N LYS A 61 -29.49 -3.82 3.96
CA LYS A 61 -30.26 -4.97 3.47
C LYS A 61 -31.44 -4.46 2.65
N LYS A 62 -31.36 -4.54 1.31
CA LYS A 62 -32.54 -4.46 0.46
C LYS A 62 -33.36 -5.71 0.69
N VAL A 63 -34.44 -5.57 1.44
CA VAL A 63 -35.48 -6.58 1.62
C VAL A 63 -36.06 -6.90 0.24
N SER A 64 -35.81 -8.11 -0.26
CA SER A 64 -36.45 -8.64 -1.46
C SER A 64 -37.95 -8.78 -1.22
N LYS A 65 -38.76 -7.97 -1.90
CA LYS A 65 -40.20 -8.22 -2.03
C LYS A 65 -40.38 -9.39 -3.02
N LYS A 66 -40.79 -10.54 -2.49
CA LYS A 66 -41.30 -11.67 -3.25
C LYS A 66 -42.65 -11.25 -3.84
N GLN A 67 -42.71 -11.10 -5.16
CA GLN A 67 -43.96 -10.81 -5.88
C GLN A 67 -44.75 -12.12 -6.01
N ILE A 68 -46.01 -12.07 -5.62
CA ILE A 68 -47.04 -13.12 -5.75
C ILE A 68 -47.61 -13.05 -7.16
#